data_AF-A0A9P9JXD0-F1
#
_entry.id   AF-A0A9P9JXD0-F1
#
_cell.length_a   1.000
_cell.length_b   1.000
_cell.length_c   1.000
_cell.angle_alpha   90.00
_cell.angle_beta   90.00
_cell.angle_gamma   90.00
#
_symmetry.space_group_name_H-M   'P 1'
#
loop_
_entity.id
_entity.type
_entity.pdbx_description
1 polymer ?
#
loop_
_entity_poly.entity_id
_entity_poly.type
_entity_poly.pdbx_seq_one_letter_code
_entity_poly.pdbx_strand_id
1 'polypeptide(L)'
;MAAAVSNAHHSVPQARPSSAGQSHSDLLKVVRSDQPFKSAAISLVSLPPGALFARITEATCAPRATWTSFQVGRDKHMEFNSDIVFINHSCDPNLVVDTARMEVRVADDRHIAKGEELTWFYPSAEWEMAQSFPCECGTERCLVAIRGSQYIDPQKLKGYFLNQHIKELMEEKEPKQ
;
A
#
# COMPACT_ATOMS: atom_id res chain seq x y z
N MET A 1 32.94 -36.14 0.73
CA MET A 1 31.49 -36.43 0.58
C MET A 1 30.73 -35.21 1.09
N ALA A 2 30.04 -34.50 0.20
CA ALA A 2 29.38 -33.24 0.51
C ALA A 2 28.07 -33.49 1.27
N ALA A 3 27.87 -32.78 2.38
CA ALA A 3 26.62 -32.78 3.13
C ALA A 3 25.61 -31.84 2.45
N ALA A 4 24.46 -32.38 2.07
CA ALA A 4 23.36 -31.61 1.50
C ALA A 4 22.66 -30.80 2.61
N VAL A 5 22.64 -29.47 2.44
CA VAL A 5 21.80 -28.56 3.23
C VAL A 5 20.39 -28.59 2.66
N SER A 6 19.43 -29.00 3.49
CA SER A 6 18.01 -29.08 3.13
C SER A 6 17.40 -27.67 3.10
N ASN A 7 16.93 -27.23 1.93
CA ASN A 7 16.22 -25.97 1.77
C ASN A 7 14.77 -26.13 2.25
N ALA A 8 14.42 -25.45 3.35
CA ALA A 8 13.04 -25.32 3.80
C ALA A 8 12.28 -24.37 2.88
N HIS A 9 11.47 -24.92 1.98
CA HIS A 9 10.49 -24.19 1.19
C HIS A 9 9.46 -23.54 2.14
N HIS A 10 9.56 -22.22 2.33
CA HIS A 10 8.52 -21.45 2.99
C HIS A 10 7.40 -21.22 1.98
N SER A 11 6.32 -21.98 2.10
CA SER A 11 5.10 -21.80 1.33
C SER A 11 4.45 -20.47 1.68
N VAL A 12 4.35 -19.58 0.69
CA VAL A 12 3.60 -18.33 0.79
C VAL A 12 2.12 -18.67 1.05
N PRO A 13 1.46 -18.09 2.06
CA PRO A 13 0.03 -18.29 2.25
C PRO A 13 -0.71 -17.70 1.05
N GLN A 14 -1.36 -18.56 0.27
CA GLN A 14 -2.29 -18.11 -0.77
C GLN A 14 -3.49 -17.45 -0.09
N ALA A 15 -3.79 -16.21 -0.48
CA ALA A 15 -5.01 -15.54 -0.08
C ALA A 15 -6.21 -16.41 -0.49
N ARG A 16 -7.02 -16.83 0.50
CA ARG A 16 -8.24 -17.60 0.24
C ARG A 16 -9.14 -16.79 -0.70
N PRO A 17 -9.69 -17.38 -1.77
CA PRO A 17 -10.71 -16.71 -2.55
C PRO A 17 -11.96 -16.55 -1.66
N SER A 18 -12.28 -15.30 -1.32
CA SER A 18 -13.62 -14.96 -0.84
C SER A 18 -14.61 -15.29 -1.95
N SER A 19 -15.63 -16.09 -1.63
CA SER A 19 -16.73 -16.47 -2.52
C SER A 19 -17.79 -15.36 -2.69
N ALA A 20 -17.49 -14.13 -2.28
CA ALA A 20 -18.27 -12.94 -2.62
C ALA A 20 -17.58 -12.21 -3.78
N GLY A 21 -18.37 -11.65 -4.70
CA GLY A 21 -17.86 -10.86 -5.82
C GLY A 21 -16.94 -9.72 -5.36
N GLN A 22 -16.21 -9.15 -6.32
CA GLN A 22 -15.33 -8.02 -6.09
C GLN A 22 -16.11 -6.82 -5.49
N SER A 23 -15.65 -6.26 -4.36
CA SER A 23 -16.36 -5.23 -3.60
C SER A 23 -16.53 -3.88 -4.31
N HIS A 24 -15.59 -3.51 -5.19
CA HIS A 24 -15.64 -2.23 -5.93
C HIS A 24 -15.64 -2.48 -7.44
N SER A 25 -16.48 -3.39 -7.93
CA SER A 25 -16.54 -3.80 -9.34
C SER A 25 -16.86 -2.69 -10.34
N ASP A 26 -17.41 -1.56 -9.88
CA ASP A 26 -17.68 -0.39 -10.73
C ASP A 26 -16.49 0.58 -10.81
N LEU A 27 -15.50 0.45 -9.91
CA LEU A 27 -14.38 1.38 -9.76
C LEU A 27 -13.04 0.76 -10.17
N LEU A 28 -12.81 -0.51 -9.83
CA LEU A 28 -11.57 -1.20 -10.16
C LEU A 28 -11.82 -2.63 -10.62
N LYS A 29 -10.87 -3.17 -11.38
CA LYS A 29 -10.80 -4.58 -11.75
C LYS A 29 -9.52 -5.17 -11.15
N VAL A 30 -9.64 -6.26 -10.40
CA VAL A 30 -8.46 -7.04 -9.99
C VAL A 30 -8.00 -7.92 -11.15
N VAL A 31 -6.78 -7.69 -11.61
CA VAL A 31 -6.05 -8.58 -12.53
C VAL A 31 -5.19 -9.51 -11.68
N ARG A 32 -5.54 -10.80 -11.63
CA ARG A 32 -4.78 -11.79 -10.87
C ARG A 32 -3.63 -12.36 -11.70
N SER A 33 -2.53 -12.65 -11.02
CA SER A 33 -1.38 -13.34 -11.59
C SER A 33 -1.02 -14.54 -10.73
N ASP A 34 -0.53 -15.61 -11.37
CA ASP A 34 0.00 -16.78 -10.69
C ASP A 34 1.43 -16.53 -10.16
N GLN A 35 2.05 -15.41 -10.55
CA GLN A 35 3.35 -14.99 -10.05
C GLN A 35 3.19 -14.22 -8.72
N PRO A 36 4.07 -14.46 -7.73
CA PRO A 36 4.05 -13.71 -6.46
C PRO A 36 4.12 -12.20 -6.70
N PHE A 37 3.26 -11.45 -6.01
CA PHE A 37 3.26 -9.98 -6.03
C PHE A 37 2.99 -9.34 -7.42
N LYS A 38 2.42 -10.09 -8.36
CA LYS A 38 2.08 -9.61 -9.72
C LYS A 38 0.58 -9.44 -9.99
N SER A 39 -0.26 -9.58 -8.96
CA SER A 39 -1.66 -9.15 -9.08
C SER A 39 -1.73 -7.62 -9.01
N ALA A 40 -2.71 -7.02 -9.67
CA ALA A 40 -2.85 -5.56 -9.74
C ALA A 40 -4.31 -5.13 -9.72
N ALA A 41 -4.56 -3.92 -9.23
CA ALA A 41 -5.84 -3.23 -9.35
C ALA A 41 -5.79 -2.25 -10.53
N ILE A 42 -6.72 -2.37 -11.46
CA ILE A 42 -6.81 -1.50 -12.65
C ILE A 42 -8.05 -0.62 -12.53
N SER A 43 -7.91 0.68 -12.74
CA SER A 43 -9.04 1.62 -12.70
C SER A 43 -10.05 1.33 -13.80
N LEU A 44 -11.33 1.31 -13.47
CA LEU A 44 -12.44 1.23 -14.43
C LEU A 44 -13.02 2.60 -14.79
N VAL A 45 -12.55 3.66 -14.11
CA VAL A 45 -13.03 5.03 -14.24
C VAL A 45 -11.85 6.00 -14.45
N SER A 46 -12.15 7.15 -15.06
CA SER A 46 -11.24 8.30 -15.02
C SER A 46 -11.71 9.27 -13.95
N LEU A 47 -10.80 9.81 -13.14
CA LEU A 47 -11.13 10.73 -12.05
C LEU A 47 -10.12 11.89 -11.98
N PRO A 48 -10.57 13.11 -11.68
CA PRO A 48 -9.69 14.27 -11.55
C PRO A 48 -8.84 14.20 -10.27
N PRO A 49 -7.76 15.00 -10.17
CA PRO A 49 -6.95 15.09 -8.96
C PRO A 49 -7.79 15.37 -7.71
N GLY A 50 -7.42 14.77 -6.59
CA GLY A 50 -8.08 14.95 -5.30
C GLY A 50 -9.49 14.35 -5.18
N ALA A 51 -10.04 13.71 -6.22
CA ALA A 51 -11.36 13.09 -6.17
C ALA A 51 -11.41 11.91 -5.18
N LEU A 52 -12.59 11.65 -4.61
CA LEU A 52 -12.82 10.41 -3.86
C LEU A 52 -12.81 9.23 -4.84
N PHE A 53 -11.93 8.25 -4.62
CA PHE A 53 -11.91 7.01 -5.38
C PHE A 53 -12.83 5.97 -4.72
N ALA A 54 -12.58 5.64 -3.45
CA ALA A 54 -13.39 4.68 -2.69
C ALA A 54 -13.41 5.01 -1.20
N ARG A 55 -14.46 4.59 -0.49
CA ARG A 55 -14.50 4.61 0.98
C ARG A 55 -14.00 3.28 1.52
N ILE A 56 -13.29 3.30 2.64
CA ILE A 56 -12.80 2.10 3.31
C ILE A 56 -13.83 1.69 4.38
N THR A 57 -14.87 0.96 3.98
CA THR A 57 -16.01 0.60 4.86
C THR A 57 -15.87 -0.76 5.53
N GLU A 58 -15.18 -1.70 4.89
CA GLU A 58 -15.08 -3.09 5.36
C GLU A 58 -13.92 -3.34 6.32
N ALA A 59 -13.14 -2.31 6.63
CA ALA A 59 -11.90 -2.49 7.35
C ALA A 59 -12.12 -2.87 8.82
N THR A 60 -11.36 -3.86 9.29
CA THR A 60 -11.41 -4.34 10.68
C THR A 60 -10.04 -4.25 11.33
N CYS A 61 -9.99 -4.14 12.66
CA CYS A 61 -8.72 -4.17 13.39
C CYS A 61 -7.89 -5.42 13.07
N ALA A 62 -6.62 -5.23 12.77
CA ALA A 62 -5.63 -6.29 12.65
C ALA A 62 -4.88 -6.42 14.00
N PRO A 63 -4.70 -7.63 14.55
CA PRO A 63 -4.02 -7.81 15.84
C PRO A 63 -2.51 -7.50 15.78
N ARG A 64 -1.95 -7.43 14.57
CA ARG A 64 -0.55 -7.08 14.27
C ARG A 64 -0.43 -6.62 12.83
N ALA A 65 0.70 -6.01 12.48
CA ALA A 65 1.04 -5.71 11.10
C ALA A 65 1.15 -7.02 10.27
N THR A 66 0.62 -6.98 9.05
CA THR A 66 0.63 -8.07 8.06
C THR A 66 0.96 -7.49 6.69
N TRP A 67 1.16 -8.34 5.68
CA TRP A 67 1.37 -7.86 4.31
C TRP A 67 0.12 -7.16 3.72
N THR A 68 -1.07 -7.43 4.25
CA THR A 68 -2.35 -6.92 3.72
C THR A 68 -2.98 -5.85 4.60
N SER A 69 -2.45 -5.63 5.80
CA SER A 69 -2.92 -4.60 6.70
C SER A 69 -2.31 -3.24 6.37
N PHE A 70 -2.94 -2.19 6.87
CA PHE A 70 -2.45 -0.83 6.79
C PHE A 70 -2.51 -0.16 8.17
N GLN A 71 -1.47 0.60 8.51
CA GLN A 71 -1.36 1.30 9.78
C GLN A 71 -2.26 2.54 9.78
N VAL A 72 -3.06 2.70 10.84
CA VAL A 72 -4.03 3.80 11.01
C VAL A 72 -3.76 4.62 12.27
N GLY A 73 -2.66 4.33 12.97
CA GLY A 73 -2.23 4.98 14.19
C GLY A 73 -0.93 4.36 14.68
N ARG A 74 -0.30 4.94 15.71
CA ARG A 74 1.03 4.53 16.23
C ARG A 74 1.21 3.02 16.30
N ASP A 75 0.32 2.34 17.02
CA ASP A 75 0.40 0.90 17.28
C ASP A 75 -0.86 0.16 16.76
N LYS A 76 -1.53 0.73 15.75
CA LYS A 76 -2.83 0.24 15.27
C LYS A 76 -2.82 -0.03 13.77
N HIS A 77 -3.17 -1.26 13.40
CA HIS A 77 -3.38 -1.68 12.01
C HIS A 77 -4.82 -2.11 11.77
N MET A 78 -5.24 -2.03 10.52
CA MET A 78 -6.51 -2.55 10.03
C MET A 78 -6.29 -3.40 8.78
N GLU A 79 -7.11 -4.42 8.55
CA GLU A 79 -7.20 -5.13 7.28
C GLU A 79 -8.23 -4.41 6.39
N PHE A 80 -7.95 -4.23 5.10
CA PHE A 80 -8.91 -3.59 4.18
C PHE A 80 -10.21 -4.40 3.99
N ASN A 81 -10.12 -5.74 4.07
CA ASN A 81 -11.20 -6.70 3.78
C ASN A 81 -11.99 -6.44 2.47
N SER A 82 -11.34 -5.81 1.51
CA SER A 82 -11.90 -5.43 0.22
C SER A 82 -10.83 -5.56 -0.85
N ASP A 83 -11.24 -5.49 -2.11
CA ASP A 83 -10.37 -5.51 -3.28
C ASP A 83 -9.38 -4.32 -3.37
N ILE A 84 -9.55 -3.28 -2.55
CA ILE A 84 -8.55 -2.21 -2.33
C ILE A 84 -7.19 -2.79 -1.93
N VAL A 85 -7.16 -3.96 -1.26
CA VAL A 85 -5.93 -4.67 -0.86
C VAL A 85 -5.00 -5.01 -2.04
N PHE A 86 -5.52 -5.02 -3.28
CA PHE A 86 -4.75 -5.29 -4.49
C PHE A 86 -4.14 -4.04 -5.14
N ILE A 87 -4.35 -2.85 -4.57
CA ILE A 87 -3.71 -1.61 -5.04
C ILE A 87 -2.25 -1.65 -4.61
N ASN A 88 -1.36 -1.73 -5.60
CA ASN A 88 0.07 -1.93 -5.41
C ASN A 88 0.78 -0.65 -4.96
N HIS A 89 2.05 -0.82 -4.61
CA HIS A 89 2.94 0.30 -4.33
C HIS A 89 3.44 0.97 -5.62
N SER A 90 3.51 2.29 -5.62
CA SER A 90 4.39 3.07 -6.50
C SER A 90 5.07 4.17 -5.71
N CYS A 91 6.33 4.48 -6.06
CA CYS A 91 6.98 5.69 -5.55
C CYS A 91 6.37 6.94 -6.17
N ASP A 92 5.79 6.88 -7.37
CA ASP A 92 4.99 7.95 -7.97
C ASP A 92 3.54 7.47 -8.11
N PRO A 93 2.74 7.51 -7.02
CA PRO A 93 1.41 6.92 -6.99
C PRO A 93 0.36 7.81 -7.65
N ASN A 94 -0.77 7.22 -8.03
CA ASN A 94 -1.96 7.96 -8.46
C ASN A 94 -3.09 7.99 -7.42
N LEU A 95 -2.94 7.25 -6.32
CA LEU A 95 -3.84 7.27 -5.18
C LEU A 95 -3.12 7.61 -3.86
N VAL A 96 -3.91 8.10 -2.91
CA VAL A 96 -3.55 8.27 -1.51
C VAL A 96 -4.54 7.52 -0.64
N VAL A 97 -4.04 6.90 0.45
CA VAL A 97 -4.86 6.30 1.50
C VAL A 97 -4.87 7.26 2.69
N ASP A 98 -6.01 7.91 2.91
CA ASP A 98 -6.27 8.85 3.99
C ASP A 98 -6.94 8.12 5.17
N THR A 99 -6.16 7.80 6.19
CA THR A 99 -6.61 7.03 7.36
C THR A 99 -7.45 7.86 8.32
N ALA A 100 -7.35 9.19 8.28
CA ALA A 100 -8.19 10.08 9.08
C ALA A 100 -9.62 10.11 8.54
N ARG A 101 -9.78 10.04 7.22
CA ARG A 101 -11.10 9.99 6.56
C ARG A 101 -11.61 8.57 6.28
N MET A 102 -10.75 7.56 6.38
CA MET A 102 -11.02 6.20 5.90
C MET A 102 -11.43 6.20 4.42
N GLU A 103 -10.64 6.90 3.60
CA GLU A 103 -10.88 7.08 2.18
C GLU A 103 -9.63 6.76 1.36
N VAL A 104 -9.85 6.21 0.16
CA VAL A 104 -8.87 6.18 -0.91
C VAL A 104 -9.23 7.33 -1.87
N ARG A 105 -8.28 8.21 -2.15
CA ARG A 105 -8.48 9.40 -2.99
C ARG A 105 -7.46 9.45 -4.11
N VAL A 106 -7.81 10.12 -5.20
CA VAL A 106 -6.87 10.44 -6.27
C VAL A 106 -5.82 11.41 -5.73
N ALA A 107 -4.55 11.22 -6.09
CA ALA A 107 -3.49 12.15 -5.72
C ALA A 107 -3.83 13.59 -6.18
N ASP A 108 -3.38 14.60 -5.45
CA ASP A 108 -3.75 16.00 -5.70
C ASP A 108 -3.03 16.61 -6.93
N ASP A 109 -1.96 15.97 -7.39
CA ASP A 109 -1.08 16.47 -8.46
C ASP A 109 -1.31 15.80 -9.82
N ARG A 110 -2.17 14.78 -9.90
CA ARG A 110 -2.47 14.08 -11.15
C ARG A 110 -3.87 13.47 -11.19
N HIS A 111 -4.37 13.21 -12.39
CA HIS A 111 -5.61 12.47 -12.61
C HIS A 111 -5.33 10.96 -12.70
N ILE A 112 -6.40 10.16 -12.66
CA ILE A 112 -6.38 8.74 -13.03
C ILE A 112 -7.11 8.58 -14.36
N ALA A 113 -6.54 7.82 -15.27
CA ALA A 113 -7.21 7.36 -16.48
C ALA A 113 -7.86 5.98 -16.27
N LYS A 114 -9.01 5.75 -16.91
CA LYS A 114 -9.56 4.40 -17.04
C LYS A 114 -8.54 3.48 -17.71
N GLY A 115 -8.33 2.30 -17.13
CA GLY A 115 -7.36 1.31 -17.58
C GLY A 115 -5.96 1.47 -16.97
N GLU A 116 -5.72 2.53 -16.20
CA GLU A 116 -4.45 2.74 -15.49
C GLU A 116 -4.34 1.82 -14.26
N GLU A 117 -3.13 1.35 -13.95
CA GLU A 117 -2.87 0.64 -12.70
C GLU A 117 -3.01 1.60 -11.52
N LEU A 118 -3.79 1.19 -10.52
CA LEU A 118 -3.98 1.92 -9.28
C LEU A 118 -2.82 1.62 -8.33
N THR A 119 -2.17 2.67 -7.85
CA THR A 119 -1.04 2.55 -6.92
C THR A 119 -1.05 3.61 -5.84
N TRP A 120 -0.54 3.28 -4.65
CA TRP A 120 -0.36 4.23 -3.56
C TRP A 120 1.01 4.09 -2.89
N PHE A 121 1.46 5.13 -2.21
CA PHE A 121 2.78 5.13 -1.57
C PHE A 121 2.69 4.52 -0.17
N TYR A 122 2.90 3.21 -0.02
CA TYR A 122 2.75 2.52 1.27
C TYR A 122 3.39 3.23 2.49
N PRO A 123 4.62 3.80 2.41
CA PRO A 123 5.21 4.54 3.53
C PRO A 123 4.42 5.78 3.98
N SER A 124 3.40 6.24 3.24
CA SER A 124 2.47 7.27 3.68
C SER A 124 1.61 6.85 4.86
N ALA A 125 1.43 5.54 5.07
CA ALA A 125 0.74 4.97 6.22
C ALA A 125 1.66 4.08 7.04
N GLU A 126 2.63 3.40 6.43
CA GLU A 126 3.49 2.42 7.11
C GLU A 126 4.77 3.05 7.67
N TRP A 127 4.92 3.05 8.99
CA TRP A 127 6.16 3.43 9.67
C TRP A 127 7.25 2.37 9.46
N GLU A 128 6.87 1.12 9.64
CA GLU A 128 7.64 -0.08 9.33
C GLU A 128 6.76 -1.02 8.52
N MET A 129 7.26 -1.50 7.38
CA MET A 129 6.55 -2.56 6.67
C MET A 129 6.64 -3.86 7.46
N ALA A 130 5.53 -4.57 7.63
CA ALA A 130 5.52 -5.94 8.17
C ALA A 130 6.45 -6.88 7.38
N GLN A 131 6.57 -6.64 6.08
CA GLN A 131 7.52 -7.30 5.21
C GLN A 131 8.04 -6.30 4.16
N SER A 132 9.35 -6.08 4.16
CA SER A 132 10.02 -5.24 3.17
C SER A 132 10.13 -5.94 1.81
N PHE A 133 10.17 -5.17 0.73
CA PHE A 133 10.28 -5.70 -0.64
C PHE A 133 11.09 -4.80 -1.58
N PRO A 134 11.75 -5.36 -2.62
CA PRO A 134 12.35 -4.57 -3.68
C PRO A 134 11.26 -3.86 -4.49
N CYS A 135 11.45 -2.57 -4.75
CA CYS A 135 10.49 -1.76 -5.51
C CYS A 135 10.73 -1.94 -7.01
N GLU A 136 9.67 -2.32 -7.74
CA GLU A 136 9.70 -2.53 -9.19
C GLU A 136 8.88 -1.49 -9.96
N CYS A 137 8.52 -0.36 -9.33
CA CYS A 137 7.64 0.65 -9.95
C CYS A 137 8.25 1.36 -11.16
N GLY A 138 9.58 1.33 -11.33
CA GLY A 138 10.27 1.90 -12.49
C GLY A 138 10.22 3.43 -12.62
N THR A 139 9.66 4.14 -11.63
CA THR A 139 9.54 5.61 -11.65
C THR A 139 10.90 6.29 -11.43
N GLU A 140 11.06 7.53 -11.91
CA GLU A 140 12.31 8.30 -11.75
C GLU A 140 12.69 8.54 -10.27
N ARG A 141 11.69 8.59 -9.38
CA ARG A 141 11.87 8.77 -7.94
C ARG A 141 11.81 7.47 -7.14
N CYS A 142 12.03 6.33 -7.80
CA CYS A 142 11.99 5.01 -7.17
C CYS A 142 12.96 4.90 -5.98
N LEU A 143 12.46 4.41 -4.85
CA LEU A 143 13.23 4.22 -3.62
C LEU A 143 14.02 2.91 -3.59
N VAL A 144 13.93 2.08 -4.64
CA VAL A 144 14.60 0.77 -4.81
C VAL A 144 14.13 -0.31 -3.83
N ALA A 145 13.85 0.02 -2.57
CA ALA A 145 13.31 -0.90 -1.57
C ALA A 145 12.31 -0.19 -0.65
N ILE A 146 11.19 -0.85 -0.38
CA ILE A 146 10.13 -0.32 0.50
C ILE A 146 10.20 -1.03 1.84
N ARG A 147 10.52 -0.26 2.88
CA ARG A 147 10.74 -0.75 4.25
C ARG A 147 9.87 -0.04 5.29
N GLY A 148 9.18 1.02 4.91
CA GLY A 148 8.42 1.91 5.79
C GLY A 148 9.09 3.29 5.89
N SER A 149 8.33 4.29 6.32
CA SER A 149 8.77 5.70 6.33
C SER A 149 9.95 5.95 7.26
N GLN A 150 10.12 5.15 8.32
CA GLN A 150 11.25 5.31 9.24
C GLN A 150 12.62 5.13 8.56
N TYR A 151 12.67 4.44 7.43
CA TYR A 151 13.91 4.12 6.70
C TYR A 151 14.16 5.04 5.51
N ILE A 152 13.31 6.05 5.29
CA ILE A 152 13.41 6.98 4.16
C ILE A 152 13.96 8.31 4.68
N ASP A 153 14.88 8.91 3.93
CA ASP A 153 15.35 10.28 4.19
C ASP A 153 14.14 11.24 4.20
N PRO A 154 13.93 12.03 5.26
CA PRO A 154 12.83 13.00 5.33
C PRO A 154 12.75 13.95 4.12
N GLN A 155 13.89 14.27 3.48
CA GLN A 155 13.88 15.08 2.24
C GLN A 155 13.19 14.36 1.09
N LYS A 156 13.32 13.04 0.99
CA LYS A 156 12.64 12.22 -0.03
C LYS A 156 11.15 12.03 0.26
N LEU A 157 10.70 12.28 1.49
CA LEU A 157 9.27 12.24 1.86
C LEU A 157 8.54 13.56 1.55
N LYS A 158 9.28 14.65 1.26
CA LYS A 158 8.68 15.91 0.85
C LYS A 158 7.87 15.73 -0.44
N GLY A 159 6.65 16.26 -0.45
CA GLY A 159 5.74 16.17 -1.59
C GLY A 159 4.84 14.94 -1.59
N TYR A 160 5.07 13.95 -0.71
CA TYR A 160 4.12 12.87 -0.50
C TYR A 160 3.01 13.32 0.45
N PHE A 161 1.79 12.82 0.20
CA PHE A 161 0.80 12.73 1.25
C PHE A 161 1.32 11.78 2.35
N LEU A 162 1.30 12.22 3.60
CA LEU A 162 1.63 11.41 4.77
C LEU A 162 0.46 11.48 5.75
N ASN A 163 0.04 10.33 6.26
CA ASN A 163 -0.96 10.26 7.31
C ASN A 163 -0.43 10.88 8.60
N GLN A 164 -1.35 11.36 9.43
CA GLN A 164 -1.02 12.11 10.63
C GLN A 164 -0.10 11.34 11.58
N HIS A 165 -0.36 10.04 11.78
CA HIS A 165 0.46 9.19 12.65
C HIS A 165 1.90 9.00 12.14
N ILE A 166 2.11 9.07 10.82
CA ILE A 166 3.47 9.02 10.25
C ILE A 166 4.22 10.32 10.56
N LYS A 167 3.57 11.47 10.42
CA LYS A 167 4.18 12.77 10.77
C LYS A 167 4.58 12.82 12.24
N GLU A 168 3.69 12.38 13.12
CA GLU A 168 3.94 12.28 14.57
C GLU A 168 5.13 11.36 14.88
N LEU A 169 5.20 10.18 14.26
CA LEU A 169 6.32 9.25 14.42
C LEU A 169 7.65 9.82 13.90
N MET A 170 7.62 10.59 12.81
CA MET A 170 8.80 11.30 12.31
C MET A 170 9.29 12.35 13.31
N GLU A 171 8.39 13.19 13.83
CA GLU A 171 8.71 14.22 14.82
C GLU A 171 9.29 13.63 16.11
N GLU A 172 8.77 12.48 16.56
CA GLU A 172 9.31 11.77 17.74
C GLU A 172 10.72 11.20 17.52
N LYS A 173 11.01 10.76 16.28
CA LYS A 173 12.31 10.21 15.92
C LYS A 173 13.39 11.29 15.83
N GLU A 174 13.00 12.52 15.47
CA GLU A 174 13.94 13.63 15.43
C GLU A 174 14.42 13.98 16.86
N PRO A 175 15.74 14.09 17.09
CA PRO A 175 16.25 14.46 18.39
C PRO A 175 15.73 15.86 18.75
N LYS A 176 15.03 15.97 19.88
CA LYS A 176 14.65 17.27 20.43
C LYS A 176 15.94 18.04 20.71
N GLN A 177 16.13 19.16 20.00
CA GLN A 177 17.24 20.09 20.22
C GLN A 177 17.15 20.73 21.60
#